data_AF-A0A540LW65-F1
#
_entry.id   AF-A0A540LW65-F1
#
_cell.length_a   1.000
_cell.length_b   1.000
_cell.length_c   1.000
_cell.angle_alpha   90.00
_cell.angle_beta   90.00
_cell.angle_gamma   90.00
#
_symmetry.space_group_name_H-M   'P 1'
#
loop_
_entity.id
_entity.type
_entity.pdbx_description
1 polymer ?
#
loop_
_entity_poly.entity_id
_entity_poly.type
_entity_poly.pdbx_seq_one_letter_code
_entity_poly.pdbx_strand_id
1 'polypeptide(L)'
;MEMDQGLMELGVNGVSLGVQEFQEELLKACGRAHGVQEVYEAIEIVGECALENWSMDLISSLPHQTPEIWEESLRLTVEARLTHVSVYDLQVEQGRKFRGL
;
A
#
# COMPACT_ATOMS: atom_id res chain seq x y z
N MET A 1 8.51 -15.31 6.59
CA MET A 1 8.20 -16.50 5.78
C MET A 1 7.28 -17.52 6.43
N GLU A 2 7.13 -17.61 7.77
CA GLU A 2 6.17 -18.55 8.39
C GLU A 2 4.75 -17.99 8.59
N MET A 3 4.55 -16.66 8.44
CA MET A 3 3.28 -16.04 8.80
C MET A 3 2.15 -16.32 7.79
N ASP A 4 2.48 -16.57 6.52
CA ASP A 4 1.48 -16.53 5.44
C ASP A 4 0.76 -17.86 5.22
N GLN A 5 1.45 -19.00 5.31
CA GLN A 5 0.81 -20.32 5.17
C GLN A 5 -0.08 -20.66 6.38
N GLY A 6 0.38 -20.34 7.60
CA GLY A 6 -0.40 -20.61 8.81
C GLY A 6 -1.71 -19.82 8.87
N LEU A 7 -1.75 -18.61 8.31
CA LEU A 7 -2.99 -17.82 8.22
C LEU A 7 -4.00 -18.42 7.23
N MET A 8 -3.51 -18.93 6.09
CA MET A 8 -4.39 -19.61 5.13
C MET A 8 -4.97 -20.91 5.69
N GLU A 9 -4.20 -21.68 6.49
CA GLU A 9 -4.71 -22.86 7.20
C GLU A 9 -5.80 -22.52 8.23
N LEU A 10 -5.80 -21.29 8.76
CA LEU A 10 -6.84 -20.79 9.66
C LEU A 10 -8.07 -20.24 8.92
N GLY A 11 -8.12 -20.34 7.59
CA GLY A 11 -9.26 -19.93 6.76
C GLY A 11 -9.22 -18.47 6.30
N VAL A 12 -8.09 -17.77 6.42
CA VAL A 12 -7.90 -16.46 5.78
C VAL A 12 -7.86 -16.67 4.27
N ASN A 13 -8.74 -15.96 3.56
CA ASN A 13 -8.93 -16.09 2.11
C ASN A 13 -8.58 -14.80 1.33
N GLY A 14 -8.09 -13.77 2.03
CA GLY A 14 -7.58 -12.58 1.37
C GLY A 14 -6.82 -11.62 2.27
N VAL A 15 -6.07 -10.72 1.62
CA VAL A 15 -5.15 -9.77 2.26
C VAL A 15 -5.39 -8.38 1.69
N SER A 16 -5.46 -7.35 2.54
CA SER A 16 -5.37 -5.95 2.10
C SER A 16 -4.05 -5.35 2.54
N LEU A 17 -3.26 -4.87 1.59
CA LEU A 17 -1.99 -4.20 1.84
C LEU A 17 -2.18 -2.68 1.88
N GLY A 18 -1.84 -2.10 3.03
CA GLY A 18 -1.80 -0.64 3.19
C GLY A 18 -0.54 -0.04 2.56
N VAL A 19 -0.38 -0.13 1.23
CA VAL A 19 0.78 0.36 0.47
C VAL A 19 0.86 1.89 0.49
N GLN A 20 -0.26 2.54 0.20
CA GLN A 20 -0.50 3.98 0.14
C GLN A 20 0.26 4.73 -0.96
N GLU A 21 1.57 4.53 -1.06
CA GLU A 21 2.43 5.19 -2.04
C GLU A 21 3.75 4.43 -2.25
N PHE A 22 4.41 4.61 -3.39
CA PHE A 22 5.67 3.91 -3.74
C PHE A 22 6.91 4.79 -3.60
N GLN A 23 6.75 6.00 -3.06
CA GLN A 23 7.82 6.98 -2.90
C GLN A 23 8.05 7.24 -1.41
N GLU A 24 9.31 7.10 -0.99
CA GLU A 24 9.74 7.15 0.41
C GLU A 24 9.32 8.44 1.13
N GLU A 25 9.45 9.59 0.45
CA GLU A 25 9.09 10.88 1.04
C GLU A 25 7.58 11.04 1.22
N LEU A 26 6.77 10.44 0.33
CA LEU A 26 5.31 10.48 0.45
C LEU A 26 4.81 9.50 1.52
N LEU A 27 5.43 8.32 1.66
CA LEU A 27 5.14 7.39 2.77
C LEU A 27 5.40 8.03 4.14
N LYS A 28 6.51 8.78 4.27
CA LYS A 28 6.80 9.57 5.48
C LYS A 28 5.76 10.67 5.69
N ALA A 29 5.32 11.34 4.63
CA ALA A 29 4.29 12.38 4.71
C ALA A 29 2.94 11.82 5.20
N CYS A 30 2.60 10.59 4.79
CA CYS A 30 1.46 9.82 5.30
C CYS A 30 1.61 9.36 6.77
N GLY A 31 2.76 9.63 7.41
CA GLY A 31 3.03 9.26 8.80
C GLY A 31 3.28 7.77 8.99
N ARG A 32 3.73 7.06 7.94
CA ARG A 32 4.00 5.62 8.03
C ARG A 32 5.36 5.32 8.63
N ALA A 33 5.42 4.17 9.30
CA ALA A 33 6.61 3.65 9.94
C ALA A 33 7.38 2.65 9.04
N HIS A 34 6.80 2.25 7.91
CA HIS A 34 7.44 1.43 6.88
C HIS A 34 7.94 2.32 5.73
N GLY A 35 8.99 1.86 5.05
CA GLY A 35 9.51 2.49 3.83
C GLY A 35 9.09 1.72 2.58
N VAL A 36 9.66 2.14 1.45
CA VAL A 36 9.36 1.56 0.13
C VAL A 36 9.86 0.10 0.02
N GLN A 37 10.93 -0.25 0.72
CA GLN A 37 11.47 -1.61 0.69
C GLN A 37 10.47 -2.62 1.27
N GLU A 38 9.89 -2.32 2.44
CA GLU A 38 8.89 -3.20 3.06
C GLU A 38 7.61 -3.30 2.22
N VAL A 39 7.26 -2.26 1.45
CA VAL A 39 6.16 -2.32 0.48
C VAL A 39 6.44 -3.38 -0.58
N TYR A 40 7.62 -3.35 -1.22
CA TYR A 40 7.96 -4.32 -2.26
C TYR A 40 8.06 -5.74 -1.70
N GLU A 41 8.66 -5.92 -0.52
CA GLU A 41 8.75 -7.22 0.15
C GLU A 41 7.35 -7.78 0.45
N ALA A 42 6.42 -6.94 0.94
CA ALA A 42 5.05 -7.37 1.20
C ALA A 42 4.31 -7.77 -0.09
N ILE A 43 4.52 -7.05 -1.20
CA ILE A 43 3.95 -7.38 -2.51
C ILE A 43 4.47 -8.72 -3.02
N GLU A 44 5.79 -8.96 -2.90
CA GLU A 44 6.40 -10.22 -3.30
C GLU A 44 5.83 -11.39 -2.51
N ILE A 45 5.79 -11.27 -1.17
CA ILE A 45 5.24 -12.29 -0.28
C ILE A 45 3.79 -12.62 -0.64
N VAL A 46 2.94 -11.60 -0.81
CA VAL A 46 1.52 -11.78 -1.14
C VAL A 46 1.36 -12.37 -2.54
N GLY A 47 2.21 -11.99 -3.49
CA GLY A 47 2.21 -12.53 -4.85
C GLY A 47 2.64 -14.01 -4.93
N GLU A 48 3.47 -14.47 -4.00
CA GLU A 48 3.84 -15.88 -3.86
C GLU A 48 2.76 -16.72 -3.17
N CYS A 49 1.86 -16.07 -2.41
CA CYS A 49 0.74 -16.74 -1.77
C CYS A 49 -0.37 -17.05 -2.78
N ALA A 50 -0.92 -18.25 -2.73
CA ALA A 50 -2.07 -18.65 -3.55
C ALA A 50 -3.40 -18.06 -3.01
N LEU A 51 -3.45 -16.74 -2.82
CA LEU A 51 -4.63 -16.03 -2.35
C LEU A 51 -5.64 -15.85 -3.48
N GLU A 52 -6.91 -16.15 -3.21
CA GLU A 52 -8.00 -15.90 -4.16
C GLU A 52 -8.31 -14.41 -4.30
N ASN A 53 -8.00 -13.61 -3.27
CA ASN A 53 -8.34 -12.19 -3.22
C ASN A 53 -7.28 -11.38 -2.48
N TRP A 54 -6.71 -10.36 -3.10
CA TRP A 54 -5.87 -9.41 -2.38
C TRP A 54 -5.90 -8.01 -2.98
N SER A 55 -5.77 -7.01 -2.11
CA SER A 55 -5.96 -5.61 -2.46
C SER A 55 -4.82 -4.72 -2.00
N MET A 56 -4.77 -3.51 -2.58
CA MET A 56 -3.94 -2.41 -2.11
C MET A 56 -4.78 -1.18 -1.81
N ASP A 57 -4.44 -0.50 -0.73
CA ASP A 57 -4.98 0.81 -0.39
C ASP A 57 -3.97 1.89 -0.79
N LEU A 58 -4.36 2.83 -1.65
CA LEU A 58 -3.56 3.98 -2.08
C LEU A 58 -4.11 5.29 -1.49
N ILE A 59 -3.23 6.28 -1.28
CA ILE A 59 -3.64 7.63 -0.87
C ILE A 59 -3.34 8.63 -1.98
N SER A 60 -4.38 9.31 -2.46
CA SER A 60 -4.30 10.41 -3.43
C SER A 60 -4.24 11.77 -2.76
N SER A 61 -3.89 12.78 -3.55
CA SER A 61 -3.92 14.19 -3.17
C SER A 61 -2.93 14.53 -2.05
N LEU A 62 -1.80 13.81 -1.98
CA LEU A 62 -0.74 14.08 -1.01
C LEU A 62 0.06 15.35 -1.39
N PRO A 63 0.51 16.15 -0.41
CA PRO A 63 1.50 17.18 -0.65
C PRO A 63 2.71 16.65 -1.41
N HIS A 64 3.09 17.35 -2.47
CA HIS A 64 4.18 17.00 -3.38
C HIS A 64 3.97 15.75 -4.26
N GLN A 65 2.80 15.09 -4.21
CA GLN A 65 2.44 14.06 -5.18
C GLN A 65 2.04 14.73 -6.49
N THR A 66 2.94 14.68 -7.48
CA THR A 66 2.66 15.19 -8.82
C THR A 66 1.85 14.17 -9.64
N PRO A 67 1.20 14.58 -10.74
CA PRO A 67 0.52 13.65 -11.63
C PRO A 67 1.42 12.51 -12.13
N GLU A 68 2.71 12.79 -12.39
CA GLU A 68 3.68 11.79 -12.86
C GLU A 68 4.01 10.76 -11.78
N ILE A 69 4.16 11.22 -10.53
CA ILE A 69 4.37 10.33 -9.37
C ILE A 69 3.13 9.45 -9.17
N TRP A 70 1.94 10.04 -9.27
CA TRP A 70 0.69 9.30 -9.12
C TRP A 70 0.49 8.27 -10.24
N GLU A 71 0.81 8.61 -11.48
CA GLU A 71 0.76 7.69 -12.61
C GLU A 71 1.71 6.50 -12.42
N GLU A 72 2.92 6.76 -11.89
CA GLU A 72 3.85 5.69 -11.52
C GLU A 72 3.28 4.77 -10.43
N SER A 73 2.71 5.33 -9.37
CA SER A 73 2.08 4.55 -8.29
C SER A 73 0.93 3.68 -8.81
N LEU A 74 0.10 4.21 -9.70
CA LEU A 74 -0.96 3.44 -10.37
C LEU A 74 -0.40 2.34 -11.28
N ARG A 75 0.65 2.63 -12.05
CA ARG A 75 1.31 1.65 -12.93
C ARG A 75 1.84 0.47 -12.12
N LEU A 76 2.59 0.74 -11.05
CA LEU A 76 3.14 -0.30 -10.16
C LEU A 76 2.03 -1.12 -9.49
N THR A 77 0.95 -0.47 -9.09
CA THR A 77 -0.24 -1.13 -8.53
C THR A 77 -0.86 -2.12 -9.54
N VAL A 78 -1.02 -1.71 -10.80
CA VAL A 78 -1.56 -2.60 -11.85
C VAL A 78 -0.59 -3.75 -12.17
N GLU A 79 0.72 -3.48 -12.21
CA GLU A 79 1.74 -4.49 -12.47
C GLU A 79 1.75 -5.60 -11.41
N ALA A 80 1.33 -5.31 -10.18
CA ALA A 80 1.22 -6.28 -9.11
C ALA A 80 0.07 -7.30 -9.28
N ARG A 81 -0.86 -7.12 -10.24
CA ARG A 81 -1.94 -8.09 -10.56
C ARG A 81 -2.86 -8.48 -9.40
N LEU A 82 -3.08 -7.54 -8.48
CA LEU A 82 -4.10 -7.61 -7.43
C LEU A 82 -5.53 -7.69 -7.97
N THR A 83 -6.47 -8.11 -7.12
CA THR A 83 -7.88 -8.26 -7.50
C THR A 83 -8.68 -6.96 -7.40
N HIS A 84 -8.29 -6.06 -6.50
CA HIS A 84 -8.98 -4.79 -6.27
C HIS A 84 -8.06 -3.72 -5.64
N VAL A 85 -8.20 -2.46 -6.06
CA VAL A 85 -7.52 -1.30 -5.48
C VAL A 85 -8.52 -0.34 -4.85
N SER A 86 -8.24 0.13 -3.63
CA SER A 86 -8.94 1.26 -3.01
C SER A 86 -8.08 2.52 -3.09
N VAL A 87 -8.69 3.65 -3.43
CA VAL A 87 -8.03 4.97 -3.44
C VAL A 87 -8.76 5.89 -2.49
N TYR A 88 -8.03 6.50 -1.58
CA TYR A 88 -8.54 7.43 -0.59
C TYR A 88 -7.86 8.79 -0.76
N ASP A 89 -8.64 9.88 -0.73
CA ASP A 89 -8.04 11.20 -0.60
C ASP A 89 -7.45 11.39 0.80
N LEU A 90 -6.35 12.14 0.89
CA LEU A 90 -5.77 12.54 2.17
C LEU A 90 -6.81 13.31 2.99
N GLN A 91 -7.31 12.68 4.07
CA GLN A 91 -8.14 13.34 5.06
C GLN A 91 -7.28 13.82 6.22
N VAL A 92 -7.15 15.14 6.37
CA VAL A 92 -6.44 15.75 7.49
C VAL A 92 -7.36 15.79 8.71
N GLU A 93 -7.21 14.82 9.62
CA GLU A 93 -7.90 14.85 10.91
C GLU A 93 -7.35 15.94 11.83
N GLN A 94 -8.25 16.78 12.38
CA GLN A 94 -7.91 17.79 13.37
C GLN A 94 -7.27 17.13 14.60
N GLY A 95 -5.96 17.37 14.81
CA GLY A 95 -5.19 16.87 15.96
C GLY A 95 -4.12 15.83 15.64
N ARG A 96 -4.10 15.24 14.43
CA ARG A 96 -2.95 14.47 13.94
C ARG A 96 -2.05 15.37 13.10
N LYS A 97 -0.77 15.45 13.46
CA LYS A 97 0.20 16.25 12.70
C LYS A 97 0.45 15.59 11.34
N PHE A 98 -0.03 16.22 10.27
CA PHE A 98 0.58 16.01 8.96
C PHE A 98 2.00 16.57 9.02
N ARG A 99 3.02 15.76 8.75
CA ARG A 99 4.42 16.12 9.07
C ARG A 99 5.12 16.93 7.97
N GLY A 100 4.39 17.35 6.93
CA GLY A 100 4.92 17.97 5.71
C GLY A 100 4.43 19.40 5.40
N LEU A 101 4.05 20.19 6.42
CA LEU A 101 3.88 21.65 6.31
C LEU A 101 4.78 22.37 7.32
#